data_AF-F2CHC1-F1
#
_entry.id   AF-F2CHC1-F1
#
_cell.length_a   1.000
_cell.length_b   1.000
_cell.length_c   1.000
_cell.angle_alpha   90.00
_cell.angle_beta   90.00
_cell.angle_gamma   90.00
#
_symmetry.space_group_name_H-M   'P 1'
#
loop_
_entity.id
_entity.type
_entity.pdbx_description
1 polymer ?
#
loop_
_entity_poly.entity_id
_entity_poly.type
_entity_poly.pdbx_seq_one_letter_code
_entity_poly.pdbx_strand_id
1 'polypeptide(L)'
;MMTEKEILDRLGQDPDIRAILEIIRSLELKDSWLAAGCVRNFIWNMLSERPGFDSETDVDVIFFDPSYAEAETTELEAKLKADWPQYRWELRNQAYMHRHSPGTAPYKNACEAMSKYPERCTAIGLRLLANDKLELFAPYGLEDILNFQVRPTPHFLDNKERQRVYAERLAKKNWQKRWPQLECHCLDK
;
A
#
# COMPACT_ATOMS: atom_id res chain seq x y z
N MET A 1 4.35 9.74 -20.98
CA MET A 1 3.90 9.24 -19.66
C MET A 1 4.78 8.07 -19.28
N MET A 2 5.18 7.96 -18.01
CA MET A 2 6.03 6.87 -17.54
C MET A 2 5.28 5.54 -17.62
N THR A 3 5.95 4.53 -18.13
CA THR A 3 5.41 3.18 -18.32
C THR A 3 5.53 2.34 -17.05
N GLU A 4 4.73 1.28 -16.94
CA GLU A 4 4.85 0.31 -15.84
C GLU A 4 6.26 -0.29 -15.76
N LYS A 5 6.87 -0.58 -16.92
CA LYS A 5 8.24 -1.09 -16.98
C LYS A 5 9.25 -0.11 -16.37
N GLU A 6 9.16 1.17 -16.72
CA GLU A 6 10.05 2.20 -16.15
C GLU A 6 9.84 2.36 -14.64
N ILE A 7 8.60 2.24 -14.15
CA ILE A 7 8.30 2.24 -12.71
C ILE A 7 8.97 1.05 -12.02
N LEU A 8 8.79 -0.16 -12.56
CA LEU A 8 9.38 -1.38 -12.01
C LEU A 8 10.91 -1.34 -12.03
N ASP A 9 11.51 -0.85 -13.12
CA ASP A 9 12.97 -0.70 -13.24
C ASP A 9 13.50 0.25 -12.15
N ARG A 10 12.81 1.38 -11.91
CA ARG A 10 13.17 2.35 -10.87
C ARG A 10 13.00 1.81 -9.46
N LEU A 11 11.89 1.12 -9.18
CA LEU A 11 11.67 0.46 -7.89
C LEU A 11 12.72 -0.63 -7.63
N GLY A 12 13.09 -1.40 -8.65
CA GLY A 12 14.06 -2.48 -8.52
C GLY A 12 15.52 -2.03 -8.36
N GLN A 13 15.84 -0.82 -8.83
CA GLN A 13 17.17 -0.20 -8.67
C GLN A 13 17.33 0.54 -7.33
N ASP A 14 16.24 0.85 -6.64
CA ASP A 14 16.31 1.51 -5.35
C ASP A 14 16.76 0.52 -4.26
N PRO A 15 17.86 0.82 -3.54
CA PRO A 15 18.44 -0.11 -2.59
C PRO A 15 17.56 -0.38 -1.38
N ASP A 16 16.78 0.61 -0.91
CA ASP A 16 15.89 0.46 0.24
C ASP A 16 14.67 -0.37 -0.14
N ILE A 17 14.03 -0.09 -1.28
CA ILE A 17 12.93 -0.91 -1.80
C ILE A 17 13.39 -2.35 -1.99
N ARG A 18 14.59 -2.56 -2.56
CA ARG A 18 15.14 -3.90 -2.75
C ARG A 18 15.35 -4.63 -1.42
N ALA A 19 15.97 -3.97 -0.44
CA ALA A 19 16.19 -4.54 0.89
C ALA A 19 14.87 -4.88 1.58
N ILE A 20 13.88 -3.97 1.56
CA ILE A 20 12.55 -4.18 2.13
C ILE A 20 11.88 -5.41 1.51
N LEU A 21 11.91 -5.54 0.19
CA LEU A 21 11.29 -6.67 -0.50
C LEU A 21 11.99 -8.00 -0.21
N GLU A 22 13.32 -7.99 -0.06
CA GLU A 22 14.09 -9.17 0.32
C GLU A 22 13.80 -9.60 1.76
N ILE A 23 13.63 -8.65 2.67
CA ILE A 23 13.18 -8.91 4.06
C ILE A 23 11.78 -9.51 4.02
N ILE A 24 10.81 -8.91 3.33
CA ILE A 24 9.44 -9.44 3.23
C ILE A 24 9.44 -10.87 2.69
N ARG A 25 10.25 -11.15 1.66
CA ARG A 25 10.40 -12.49 1.08
C ARG A 25 10.97 -13.50 2.09
N SER A 26 11.92 -13.10 2.93
CA SER A 26 12.54 -13.99 3.92
C SER A 26 11.63 -14.34 5.10
N LEU A 27 10.52 -13.60 5.29
CA LEU A 27 9.50 -13.95 6.28
C LEU A 27 8.67 -15.16 5.89
N GLU A 28 8.69 -15.55 4.61
CA GLU A 28 7.93 -16.68 4.06
C GLU A 28 6.41 -16.61 4.35
N LEU A 29 5.88 -15.40 4.54
CA LEU A 29 4.45 -15.16 4.74
C LEU A 29 3.66 -15.47 3.47
N LYS A 30 2.51 -16.14 3.63
CA LYS A 30 1.63 -16.46 2.50
C LYS A 30 1.02 -15.18 1.92
N ASP A 31 1.07 -15.08 0.59
CA ASP A 31 0.44 -13.99 -0.16
C ASP A 31 0.84 -12.60 0.36
N SER A 32 2.14 -12.40 0.60
CA SER A 32 2.69 -11.15 1.13
C SER A 32 3.04 -10.13 0.06
N TRP A 33 2.82 -8.86 0.36
CA TRP A 33 3.04 -7.72 -0.52
C TRP A 33 3.57 -6.52 0.27
N LEU A 34 4.47 -5.76 -0.34
CA LEU A 34 4.66 -4.36 0.01
C LEU A 34 3.52 -3.58 -0.65
N ALA A 35 2.77 -2.76 0.09
CA ALA A 35 1.53 -2.19 -0.43
C ALA A 35 1.42 -0.68 -0.20
N ALA A 36 0.32 -0.12 -0.69
CA ALA A 36 -0.23 1.16 -0.27
C ALA A 36 0.75 2.33 -0.32
N GLY A 37 0.97 2.97 0.83
CA GLY A 37 1.68 4.23 0.95
C GLY A 37 3.13 4.09 0.55
N CYS A 38 3.78 2.99 0.90
CA CYS A 38 5.19 2.78 0.57
C CYS A 38 5.42 2.81 -0.95
N VAL A 39 4.67 2.01 -1.72
CA VAL A 39 4.82 1.93 -3.18
C VAL A 39 4.36 3.22 -3.86
N ARG A 40 3.19 3.74 -3.48
CA ARG A 40 2.61 4.96 -4.08
C ARG A 40 3.47 6.19 -3.82
N ASN A 41 3.97 6.37 -2.59
CA ASN A 41 4.78 7.52 -2.24
C ASN A 41 6.12 7.51 -3.00
N PHE A 42 6.71 6.33 -3.21
CA PHE A 42 7.90 6.19 -4.06
C PHE A 42 7.65 6.73 -5.46
N ILE A 43 6.54 6.31 -6.10
CA ILE A 43 6.18 6.75 -7.45
C ILE A 43 5.93 8.26 -7.48
N TRP A 44 5.18 8.80 -6.51
CA TRP A 44 4.94 10.25 -6.43
C TRP A 44 6.20 11.07 -6.17
N ASN A 45 7.13 10.57 -5.35
CA ASN A 45 8.42 11.21 -5.14
C ASN A 45 9.23 11.26 -6.43
N MET A 46 9.33 10.13 -7.13
CA MET A 46 9.99 10.03 -8.42
C MET A 46 9.40 11.00 -9.45
N LEU A 47 8.07 11.07 -9.55
CA LEU A 47 7.37 12.02 -10.44
C LEU A 47 7.51 13.48 -10.01
N SER A 48 7.93 13.73 -8.77
CA SER A 48 8.14 15.06 -8.20
C SER A 48 9.62 15.44 -8.07
N GLU A 49 10.52 14.70 -8.74
CA GLU A 49 11.97 14.91 -8.69
C GLU A 49 12.57 14.85 -7.26
N ARG A 50 11.99 14.00 -6.42
CA ARG A 50 12.44 13.74 -5.03
C ARG A 50 13.10 12.36 -4.93
N PRO A 51 13.91 12.12 -3.88
CA PRO A 51 14.39 10.78 -3.58
C PRO A 51 13.24 9.77 -3.52
N GLY A 52 13.44 8.59 -4.13
CA GLY A 52 12.40 7.58 -4.27
C GLY A 52 11.86 7.11 -2.93
N PHE A 53 12.62 6.26 -2.24
CA PHE A 53 12.28 5.87 -0.88
C PHE A 53 12.53 7.02 0.11
N ASP A 54 11.65 7.15 1.09
CA ASP A 54 11.72 8.14 2.15
C ASP A 54 11.57 7.41 3.49
N SER A 55 12.60 7.49 4.34
CA SER A 55 12.66 6.82 5.64
C SER A 55 11.52 7.21 6.59
N GLU A 56 10.85 8.33 6.34
CA GLU A 56 9.70 8.77 7.12
C GLU A 56 8.39 8.07 6.70
N THR A 57 8.40 7.33 5.58
CA THR A 57 7.25 6.61 5.07
C THR A 57 7.06 5.28 5.79
N ASP A 58 5.82 5.01 6.19
CA ASP A 58 5.42 3.70 6.71
C ASP A 58 5.63 2.61 5.66
N VAL A 59 6.26 1.50 6.06
CA VAL A 59 6.47 0.31 5.22
C VAL A 59 5.30 -0.63 5.43
N ASP A 60 4.25 -0.40 4.64
CA ASP A 60 3.01 -1.18 4.66
C ASP A 60 3.24 -2.59 4.11
N VAL A 61 3.41 -3.58 4.98
CA VAL A 61 3.48 -5.00 4.62
C VAL A 61 2.14 -5.65 4.90
N ILE A 62 1.54 -6.21 3.86
CA ILE A 62 0.32 -6.99 4.00
C ILE A 62 0.58 -8.44 3.63
N PHE A 63 -0.18 -9.34 4.23
CA PHE A 63 -0.21 -10.75 3.85
C PHE A 63 -1.60 -11.32 4.08
N PHE A 64 -1.90 -12.49 3.55
CA PHE A 64 -3.18 -13.15 3.76
C PHE A 64 -2.96 -14.59 4.21
N ASP A 65 -3.23 -14.84 5.50
CA ASP A 65 -3.25 -16.19 6.03
C ASP A 65 -4.29 -16.30 7.16
N PRO A 66 -5.47 -16.91 6.93
CA PRO A 66 -6.48 -17.08 7.96
C PRO A 66 -6.10 -18.10 9.05
N SER A 67 -5.03 -18.87 8.84
CA SER A 67 -4.49 -19.78 9.87
C SER A 67 -3.44 -19.12 10.77
N TYR A 68 -2.94 -17.94 10.39
CA TYR A 68 -1.93 -17.20 11.15
C TYR A 68 -2.59 -16.30 12.19
N ALA A 69 -2.19 -16.38 13.46
CA ALA A 69 -2.88 -15.66 14.53
C ALA A 69 -2.59 -14.16 14.55
N GLU A 70 -3.54 -13.36 15.04
CA GLU A 70 -3.36 -11.91 15.21
C GLU A 70 -2.25 -11.57 16.23
N ALA A 71 -2.10 -12.39 17.27
CA ALA A 71 -1.02 -12.27 18.25
C ALA A 71 0.35 -12.50 17.61
N GLU A 72 0.51 -13.58 16.82
CA GLU A 72 1.74 -13.88 16.09
C GLU A 72 2.08 -12.77 15.07
N THR A 73 1.05 -12.12 14.49
CA THR A 73 1.25 -10.98 13.58
C THR A 73 1.86 -9.80 14.33
N THR A 74 1.38 -9.55 15.55
CA THR A 74 1.85 -8.46 16.41
C THR A 74 3.29 -8.71 16.90
N GLU A 75 3.60 -9.95 17.30
CA GLU A 75 4.94 -10.37 17.69
C GLU A 75 5.93 -10.26 16.52
N LEU A 76 5.53 -10.68 15.32
CA LEU A 76 6.35 -10.56 14.12
C LEU A 76 6.60 -9.10 13.73
N GLU A 77 5.59 -8.22 13.85
CA GLU A 77 5.77 -6.79 13.63
C GLU A 77 6.77 -6.19 14.62
N ALA A 78 6.68 -6.55 15.90
CA ALA A 78 7.63 -6.10 16.91
C ALA A 78 9.06 -6.56 16.61
N LYS A 79 9.23 -7.80 16.14
CA LYS A 79 10.51 -8.33 15.70
C LYS A 79 11.06 -7.58 14.48
N LEU A 80 10.23 -7.32 13.47
CA LEU A 80 10.63 -6.53 12.29
C LEU A 80 11.16 -5.15 12.70
N LYS A 81 10.47 -4.47 13.63
CA LYS A 81 10.89 -3.17 14.16
C LYS A 81 12.20 -3.24 14.95
N ALA A 82 12.50 -4.35 15.60
CA ALA A 82 13.74 -4.55 16.35
C ALA A 82 14.93 -4.90 15.45
N ASP A 83 14.73 -5.81 14.48
CA ASP A 83 15.77 -6.33 13.60
C ASP A 83 16.15 -5.30 12.50
N TRP A 84 15.17 -4.50 12.04
CA TRP A 84 15.38 -3.47 11.01
C TRP A 84 14.75 -2.12 11.42
N PRO A 85 15.30 -1.44 12.45
CA PRO A 85 14.72 -0.22 13.02
C PRO A 85 14.78 1.00 12.11
N GLN A 86 15.56 0.95 11.02
CA GLN A 86 15.61 2.01 10.01
C GLN A 86 14.33 2.12 9.18
N TYR A 87 13.45 1.11 9.22
CA TYR A 87 12.20 1.07 8.47
C TYR A 87 10.99 1.13 9.40
N ARG A 88 9.97 1.90 9.00
CA ARG A 88 8.73 2.10 9.77
C ARG A 88 7.71 1.01 9.47
N TRP A 89 7.97 -0.22 9.91
CA TRP A 89 7.14 -1.38 9.58
C TRP A 89 5.70 -1.26 10.10
N GLU A 90 4.75 -1.50 9.21
CA GLU A 90 3.36 -1.83 9.54
C GLU A 90 3.01 -3.19 8.93
N LEU A 91 2.80 -4.20 9.77
CA LEU A 91 2.45 -5.55 9.33
C LEU A 91 0.97 -5.83 9.57
N ARG A 92 0.24 -6.21 8.52
CA ARG A 92 -1.22 -6.44 8.59
C ARG A 92 -1.62 -7.73 7.90
N ASN A 93 -2.19 -8.66 8.66
CA ASN A 93 -2.85 -9.84 8.11
C ASN A 93 -4.25 -9.48 7.60
N GLN A 94 -4.43 -9.53 6.28
CA GLN A 94 -5.67 -9.15 5.62
C GLN A 94 -6.83 -10.09 5.94
N ALA A 95 -6.59 -11.30 6.41
CA ALA A 95 -7.66 -12.22 6.83
C ALA A 95 -8.62 -11.57 7.86
N TYR A 96 -8.12 -10.66 8.69
CA TYR A 96 -8.88 -10.02 9.78
C TYR A 96 -9.25 -8.57 9.51
N MET A 97 -8.65 -7.92 8.51
CA MET A 97 -8.81 -6.47 8.28
C MET A 97 -10.20 -6.04 7.83
N HIS A 98 -11.03 -6.95 7.32
CA HIS A 98 -12.43 -6.68 7.00
C HIS A 98 -13.23 -6.16 8.21
N ARG A 99 -12.83 -6.55 9.44
CA ARG A 99 -13.46 -6.11 10.70
C ARG A 99 -13.31 -4.61 10.96
N HIS A 100 -12.32 -3.97 10.35
CA HIS A 100 -12.06 -2.54 10.47
C HIS A 100 -12.67 -1.70 9.34
N SER A 101 -13.35 -2.34 8.38
CA SER A 101 -13.96 -1.67 7.23
C SER A 101 -15.48 -1.88 7.26
N PRO A 102 -16.28 -0.84 7.55
CA PRO A 102 -17.73 -0.97 7.73
C PRO A 102 -18.42 -1.71 6.57
N GLY A 103 -19.29 -2.66 6.90
CA GLY A 103 -20.05 -3.44 5.92
C GLY A 103 -19.19 -4.24 4.94
N THR A 104 -17.98 -4.65 5.34
CA THR A 104 -17.06 -5.42 4.48
C THR A 104 -17.02 -6.89 4.90
N ALA A 105 -17.30 -7.79 3.96
CA ALA A 105 -17.15 -9.22 4.17
C ALA A 105 -15.67 -9.65 4.23
N PRO A 106 -15.35 -10.80 4.85
CA PRO A 106 -14.01 -11.37 4.81
C PRO A 106 -13.44 -11.46 3.39
N TYR A 107 -12.16 -11.10 3.24
CA TYR A 107 -11.46 -11.19 1.96
C TYR A 107 -11.02 -12.62 1.66
N LYS A 108 -10.78 -12.92 0.39
CA LYS A 108 -10.33 -14.21 -0.13
C LYS A 108 -8.81 -14.30 -0.27
N ASN A 109 -8.15 -13.16 -0.44
CA ASN A 109 -6.71 -13.03 -0.61
C ASN A 109 -6.27 -11.56 -0.39
N ALA A 110 -4.95 -11.31 -0.40
CA ALA A 110 -4.40 -9.98 -0.18
C ALA A 110 -4.77 -9.00 -1.31
N CYS A 111 -4.82 -9.45 -2.57
CA CYS A 111 -5.20 -8.61 -3.70
C CYS A 111 -6.65 -8.12 -3.63
N GLU A 112 -7.59 -8.95 -3.18
CA GLU A 112 -8.98 -8.55 -2.97
C GLU A 112 -9.11 -7.56 -1.80
N ALA A 113 -8.34 -7.75 -0.73
CA ALA A 113 -8.29 -6.79 0.37
C ALA A 113 -7.77 -5.42 -0.12
N MET A 114 -6.68 -5.44 -0.89
CA MET A 114 -6.04 -4.24 -1.42
C MET A 114 -6.92 -3.50 -2.42
N SER A 115 -7.65 -4.21 -3.29
CA SER A 115 -8.59 -3.57 -4.22
C SER A 115 -9.73 -2.85 -3.50
N LYS A 116 -10.02 -3.21 -2.25
CA LYS A 116 -11.05 -2.59 -1.40
C LYS A 116 -10.52 -1.47 -0.51
N TYR A 117 -9.30 -0.98 -0.73
CA TYR A 117 -8.75 0.16 0.00
C TYR A 117 -9.54 1.46 -0.21
N PRO A 118 -9.37 2.48 0.67
CA PRO A 118 -10.16 3.70 0.59
C PRO A 118 -9.96 4.46 -0.72
N GLU A 119 -8.72 4.53 -1.22
CA GLU A 119 -8.37 5.26 -2.44
C GLU A 119 -7.81 4.34 -3.52
N ARG A 120 -8.16 4.59 -4.79
CA ARG A 120 -7.66 3.83 -5.95
C ARG A 120 -6.15 3.87 -6.07
N CYS A 121 -5.54 5.05 -5.87
CA CYS A 121 -4.09 5.21 -5.90
C CYS A 121 -3.37 4.54 -4.71
N THR A 122 -4.09 4.24 -3.63
CA THR A 122 -3.57 3.46 -2.49
C THR A 122 -3.71 1.95 -2.72
N ALA A 123 -4.63 1.51 -3.58
CA ALA A 123 -4.76 0.12 -3.99
C ALA A 123 -3.65 -0.22 -5.00
N ILE A 124 -2.42 -0.33 -4.51
CA ILE A 124 -1.23 -0.73 -5.27
C ILE A 124 -0.32 -1.62 -4.40
N GLY A 125 0.28 -2.63 -5.01
CA GLY A 125 1.16 -3.58 -4.36
C GLY A 125 2.36 -3.93 -5.22
N LEU A 126 3.46 -4.27 -4.56
CA LEU A 126 4.72 -4.69 -5.13
C LEU A 126 5.22 -5.91 -4.37
N ARG A 127 5.67 -6.94 -5.07
CA ARG A 127 6.37 -8.07 -4.44
C ARG A 127 7.55 -8.55 -5.27
N LEU A 128 8.50 -9.18 -4.59
CA LEU A 128 9.65 -9.81 -5.20
C LEU A 128 9.38 -11.31 -5.38
N LEU A 129 9.44 -11.76 -6.63
CA LEU A 129 9.22 -13.16 -6.99
C LEU A 129 10.47 -14.02 -6.72
N ALA A 130 10.30 -15.33 -6.78
CA ALA A 130 11.39 -16.30 -6.62
C ALA A 130 12.48 -16.17 -7.69
N ASN A 131 12.17 -15.61 -8.86
CA ASN A 131 13.12 -15.34 -9.95
C ASN A 131 13.72 -13.93 -9.90
N ASP A 132 13.66 -13.27 -8.74
CA ASP A 132 14.13 -11.90 -8.48
C ASP A 132 13.47 -10.79 -9.32
N LYS A 133 12.40 -11.11 -10.06
CA LYS A 133 11.59 -10.11 -10.76
C LYS A 133 10.57 -9.50 -9.82
N LEU A 134 10.24 -8.24 -10.09
CA LEU A 134 9.16 -7.54 -9.42
C LEU A 134 7.83 -7.86 -10.10
N GLU A 135 6.81 -8.05 -9.27
CA GLU A 135 5.41 -8.09 -9.69
C GLU A 135 4.68 -6.89 -9.09
N LEU A 136 3.96 -6.17 -9.94
CA LEU A 136 3.12 -5.04 -9.56
C LEU A 136 1.65 -5.44 -9.63
N PHE A 137 0.89 -5.08 -8.61
CA PHE A 137 -0.55 -5.20 -8.60
C PHE A 137 -1.18 -3.81 -8.50
N ALA A 138 -1.91 -3.39 -9.54
CA ALA A 138 -2.60 -2.10 -9.63
C ALA A 138 -4.02 -2.31 -10.19
N PRO A 139 -5.01 -2.72 -9.37
CA PRO A 139 -6.35 -3.11 -9.80
C PRO A 139 -7.14 -2.00 -10.51
N TYR A 140 -6.77 -0.74 -10.32
CA TYR A 140 -7.38 0.42 -10.96
C TYR A 140 -6.49 1.04 -12.06
N GLY A 141 -5.42 0.35 -12.46
CA GLY A 141 -4.37 0.89 -13.31
C GLY A 141 -3.48 1.90 -12.59
N LEU A 142 -2.51 2.45 -13.33
CA LEU A 142 -1.54 3.42 -12.80
C LEU A 142 -1.95 4.87 -13.05
N GLU A 143 -3.04 5.11 -13.77
CA GLU A 143 -3.44 6.45 -14.20
C GLU A 143 -3.69 7.39 -13.02
N ASP A 144 -4.38 6.95 -11.97
CA ASP A 144 -4.62 7.77 -10.79
C ASP A 144 -3.32 8.12 -10.06
N ILE A 145 -2.34 7.22 -10.06
CA ILE A 145 -1.04 7.45 -9.41
C ILE A 145 -0.20 8.42 -10.25
N LEU A 146 -0.11 8.19 -11.57
CA LEU A 146 0.67 8.99 -12.51
C LEU A 146 0.15 10.43 -12.65
N ASN A 147 -1.16 10.63 -12.48
CA ASN A 147 -1.79 11.95 -12.56
C ASN A 147 -2.09 12.58 -11.20
N PHE A 148 -1.49 12.06 -10.12
CA PHE A 148 -1.64 12.60 -8.76
C PHE A 148 -3.12 12.72 -8.32
N GLN A 149 -3.94 11.72 -8.66
CA GLN A 149 -5.36 11.68 -8.35
C GLN A 149 -5.61 10.83 -7.11
N VAL A 150 -6.39 11.38 -6.18
CA VAL A 150 -6.87 10.66 -5.00
C VAL A 150 -8.38 10.53 -5.12
N ARG A 151 -8.84 9.35 -5.54
CA ARG A 151 -10.24 9.02 -5.78
C ARG A 151 -10.64 7.80 -4.96
N PRO A 152 -11.89 7.73 -4.47
CA PRO A 152 -12.36 6.55 -3.75
C PRO A 152 -12.49 5.34 -4.67
N THR A 153 -12.30 4.15 -4.09
CA THR A 153 -12.59 2.90 -4.81
C THR A 153 -14.10 2.69 -4.97
N PRO A 154 -14.56 1.91 -5.97
CA PRO A 154 -15.97 1.52 -6.08
C PRO A 154 -16.51 0.88 -4.79
N HIS A 155 -15.69 0.09 -4.08
CA HIS A 155 -16.05 -0.48 -2.77
C HIS A 155 -16.42 0.59 -1.76
N PHE A 156 -15.66 1.69 -1.70
CA PHE A 156 -15.93 2.81 -0.80
C PHE A 156 -17.12 3.67 -1.25
N LEU A 157 -17.37 3.77 -2.55
CA LEU A 157 -18.55 4.47 -3.10
C LEU A 157 -19.87 3.75 -2.79
N ASP A 158 -19.86 2.42 -2.67
CA ASP A 158 -21.08 1.61 -2.51
C ASP A 158 -21.70 1.66 -1.10
N ASN A 159 -21.05 2.32 -0.12
CA ASN A 159 -21.54 2.35 1.26
C ASN A 159 -21.26 3.70 1.95
N LYS A 160 -22.31 4.32 2.49
CA LYS A 160 -22.23 5.65 3.13
C LYS A 160 -21.28 5.73 4.33
N GLU A 161 -21.15 4.67 5.12
CA GLU A 161 -20.20 4.66 6.24
C GLU A 161 -18.76 4.65 5.73
N ARG A 162 -18.47 3.88 4.67
CA ARG A 162 -17.15 3.88 4.02
C ARG A 162 -16.85 5.22 3.34
N GLN A 163 -17.83 5.83 2.70
CA GLN A 163 -17.71 7.20 2.17
C GLN A 163 -17.30 8.20 3.26
N ARG A 164 -17.89 8.11 4.47
CA ARG A 164 -17.52 8.94 5.62
C ARG A 164 -16.08 8.70 6.06
N VAL A 165 -15.66 7.43 6.17
CA VAL A 165 -14.28 7.05 6.52
C VAL A 165 -13.28 7.64 5.51
N TYR A 166 -13.59 7.61 4.21
CA TYR A 166 -12.75 8.23 3.19
C TYR A 166 -12.64 9.76 3.37
N ALA A 167 -13.76 10.45 3.59
CA ALA A 167 -13.76 11.89 3.81
C ALA A 167 -12.95 12.31 5.06
N GLU A 168 -13.10 11.59 6.18
CA GLU A 168 -12.31 11.79 7.40
C GLU A 168 -10.82 11.59 7.14
N ARG A 169 -10.47 10.57 6.34
CA ARG A 169 -9.09 10.25 5.99
C ARG A 169 -8.44 11.31 5.12
N LEU A 170 -9.16 11.86 4.13
CA LEU A 170 -8.69 12.99 3.30
C LEU A 170 -8.28 14.18 4.18
N ALA A 171 -9.14 14.56 5.14
CA ALA A 171 -8.89 15.67 6.04
C ALA A 171 -7.68 15.44 6.95
N LYS A 172 -7.48 14.20 7.42
CA LYS A 172 -6.38 13.85 8.33
C LYS A 172 -5.01 13.75 7.64
N LYS A 173 -4.96 13.19 6.43
CA LYS A 173 -3.67 12.86 5.78
C LYS A 173 -2.97 14.06 5.15
N ASN A 174 -3.72 15.08 4.71
CA ASN A 174 -3.19 16.34 4.15
C ASN A 174 -2.03 16.14 3.15
N TRP A 175 -2.19 15.19 2.21
CA TRP A 175 -1.12 14.79 1.29
C TRP A 175 -0.60 15.94 0.42
N GLN A 176 -1.45 16.92 0.12
CA GLN A 176 -1.10 18.11 -0.66
C GLN A 176 0.03 18.93 -0.04
N LYS A 177 0.25 18.83 1.28
CA LYS A 177 1.42 19.44 1.93
C LYS A 177 2.74 18.85 1.41
N ARG A 178 2.78 17.54 1.12
CA ARG A 178 3.98 16.85 0.62
C ARG A 178 4.05 16.87 -0.91
N TRP A 179 2.92 16.66 -1.59
CA TRP A 179 2.82 16.71 -3.06
C TRP A 179 1.73 17.71 -3.47
N PRO A 180 2.10 18.98 -3.74
CA PRO A 180 1.13 20.05 -4.07
C PRO A 180 0.31 19.81 -5.34
N GLN A 181 0.75 18.88 -6.18
CA GLN A 181 0.11 18.49 -7.44
C GLN A 181 -1.08 17.55 -7.22
N LEU A 182 -1.27 17.02 -6.00
CA LEU A 182 -2.36 16.08 -5.71
C LEU A 182 -3.73 16.74 -5.82
N GLU A 183 -4.62 16.05 -6.52
CA GLU A 183 -6.03 16.37 -6.60
C GLU A 183 -6.84 15.36 -5.78
N CYS A 184 -7.41 15.82 -4.66
CA CYS A 184 -8.26 15.01 -3.81
C CYS A 184 -9.73 15.17 -4.23
N HIS A 185 -10.35 14.07 -4.64
CA HIS A 185 -11.76 14.04 -5.03
C HIS A 185 -12.62 13.82 -3.80
N CYS A 186 -13.22 14.90 -3.31
CA CYS A 186 -14.25 14.82 -2.28
C CYS A 186 -15.53 14.18 -2.84
N LEU A 187 -16.25 13.45 -1.98
CA LEU A 187 -17.59 13.01 -2.33
C LEU A 187 -18.54 14.18 -2.12
N ASP A 188 -19.27 14.56 -3.18
CA ASP A 188 -20.32 15.57 -3.08
C ASP A 188 -21.36 15.13 -2.02
N LYS A 189 -21.82 16.10 -1.22
CA LYS A 189 -22.75 15.87 -0.11
C LYS A 189 -24.17 15.54 -0.57
#